data_AF-A0A2Z2P0S1-F1
#
_entry.id   AF-A0A2Z2P0S1-F1
#
_cell.length_a   1.000
_cell.length_b   1.000
_cell.length_c   1.000
_cell.angle_alpha   90.00
_cell.angle_beta   90.00
_cell.angle_gamma   90.00
#
_symmetry.space_group_name_H-M   'P 1'
#
loop_
_entity.id
_entity.type
_entity.pdbx_description
1 polymer ?
#
loop_
_entity_poly.entity_id
_entity_poly.type
_entity_poly.pdbx_seq_one_letter_code
_entity_poly.pdbx_strand_id
1 'polypeptide(L)'
;MSELQLSAKLVGDIQAMLQEHDSAATDPGVTSQYLCAVVGFLLGQQDMPASQKEDVLNQLAAFMKHVADDVDTQKQEAAPPPPSPPSQEAFGIWKPSK
;
A
#
# COMPACT_ATOMS: atom_id res chain seq x y z
N MET A 1 1.11 -13.32 -14.70
CA MET A 1 0.44 -12.15 -14.12
C MET A 1 1.56 -11.18 -13.77
N SER A 2 1.74 -10.10 -14.53
CA SER A 2 2.78 -9.11 -14.17
C SER A 2 2.39 -8.48 -12.84
N GLU A 3 3.22 -8.66 -11.81
CA GLU A 3 3.09 -7.91 -10.56
C GLU A 3 3.05 -6.43 -10.90
N LEU A 4 1.99 -5.77 -10.45
CA LEU A 4 1.76 -4.36 -10.73
C LEU A 4 2.78 -3.56 -9.92
N GLN A 5 3.92 -3.23 -10.53
CA GLN A 5 4.94 -2.40 -9.87
C GLN A 5 4.49 -0.94 -9.87
N LEU A 6 3.76 -0.56 -8.83
CA LEU A 6 3.48 0.84 -8.51
C LEU A 6 4.80 1.52 -8.15
N SER A 7 5.42 2.16 -9.14
CA SER A 7 6.57 3.02 -8.86
C SER A 7 6.10 4.26 -8.09
N ALA A 8 6.83 4.64 -7.05
CA ALA A 8 6.56 5.87 -6.30
C ALA A 8 6.47 7.11 -7.21
N LYS A 9 7.23 7.11 -8.32
CA LYS A 9 7.16 8.15 -9.35
C LYS A 9 5.78 8.22 -10.02
N LEU A 10 5.22 7.09 -10.45
CA LEU A 10 3.91 7.06 -11.09
C LEU A 10 2.81 7.58 -10.14
N VAL A 11 2.86 7.17 -8.86
CA VAL A 11 1.91 7.65 -7.85
C VAL A 11 2.05 9.16 -7.66
N GLY A 12 3.28 9.67 -7.57
CA GLY A 12 3.55 11.10 -7.45
C GLY A 12 3.07 11.91 -8.67
N ASP A 13 3.33 11.42 -9.89
CA ASP A 13 2.90 12.09 -11.13
C ASP A 13 1.37 12.19 -11.22
N ILE A 14 0.66 11.11 -10.84
CA ILE A 14 -0.81 11.08 -10.80
C ILE A 14 -1.35 12.06 -9.75
N GLN A 15 -0.75 12.09 -8.56
CA GLN A 15 -1.17 12.98 -7.50
C GLN A 15 -0.97 14.46 -7.89
N ALA A 16 0.16 14.78 -8.53
CA ALA A 16 0.43 16.13 -9.03
C ALA A 16 -0.59 16.56 -10.09
N MET A 17 -0.91 15.69 -11.06
CA MET A 17 -1.94 15.97 -12.06
C MET A 17 -3.31 16.24 -11.41
N LEU A 18 -3.71 15.43 -10.44
CA LEU A 18 -5.00 15.64 -9.77
C LEU A 18 -5.03 16.96 -8.99
N GLN A 19 -3.91 17.39 -8.41
CA GLN A 19 -3.80 18.68 -7.72
C GLN A 19 -3.95 19.88 -8.65
N GLU A 20 -3.64 19.76 -9.95
CA GLU A 20 -3.90 20.81 -10.94
C GLU A 20 -5.40 21.05 -11.13
N HIS A 21 -6.23 20.05 -10.86
CA HIS A 21 -7.69 20.10 -11.00
C HIS A 21 -8.41 20.35 -9.68
N ASP A 22 -7.90 19.80 -8.57
CA ASP A 22 -8.44 19.97 -7.22
C ASP A 22 -7.31 19.99 -6.18
N SER A 23 -7.13 21.14 -5.52
CA SER A 23 -6.16 21.31 -4.44
C SER A 23 -6.36 20.32 -3.27
N ALA A 24 -7.58 19.82 -3.05
CA ALA A 24 -7.87 18.82 -2.03
C ALA A 24 -7.28 17.44 -2.37
N ALA A 25 -6.88 17.18 -3.62
CA ALA A 25 -6.18 15.96 -4.03
C ALA A 25 -4.73 15.87 -3.51
N THR A 26 -4.28 16.84 -2.70
CA THR A 26 -3.11 16.68 -1.82
C THR A 26 -3.35 15.64 -0.73
N ASP A 27 -4.59 15.45 -0.29
CA ASP A 27 -4.96 14.38 0.62
C ASP A 27 -4.99 13.02 -0.12
N PRO A 28 -4.23 12.01 0.34
CA PRO A 28 -4.23 10.69 -0.29
C PRO A 28 -5.62 10.04 -0.37
N GLY A 29 -6.50 10.29 0.61
CA GLY A 29 -7.86 9.77 0.60
C GLY A 29 -8.72 10.37 -0.52
N VAL A 30 -8.56 11.67 -0.80
CA VAL A 30 -9.18 12.34 -1.94
C VAL A 30 -8.59 11.84 -3.26
N THR A 31 -7.25 11.69 -3.35
CA THR A 31 -6.59 11.10 -4.53
C THR A 31 -7.16 9.70 -4.84
N SER A 32 -7.29 8.84 -3.83
CA SER A 32 -7.85 7.49 -4.00
C SER A 32 -9.29 7.51 -4.51
N GLN A 33 -10.13 8.44 -4.01
CA GLN A 33 -11.50 8.59 -4.49
C GLN A 33 -11.55 8.98 -5.98
N TYR A 34 -10.70 9.91 -6.42
CA TYR A 34 -10.61 10.27 -7.84
C TYR A 34 -10.22 9.08 -8.71
N LEU A 35 -9.24 8.28 -8.28
CA LEU A 35 -8.82 7.09 -9.03
C LEU A 35 -9.95 6.06 -9.13
N CYS A 36 -10.68 5.81 -8.05
CA CYS A 36 -11.87 4.96 -8.07
C CYS A 36 -12.95 5.50 -9.01
N ALA A 37 -13.20 6.82 -9.00
CA ALA A 37 -14.18 7.45 -9.87
C ALA A 37 -13.79 7.34 -11.35
N VAL A 38 -12.50 7.50 -11.69
CA VAL A 38 -11.98 7.32 -13.05
C VAL A 38 -12.21 5.88 -13.53
N VAL A 39 -11.90 4.89 -12.69
CA VAL A 39 -12.15 3.47 -13.01
C VAL A 39 -13.65 3.22 -13.25
N GLY A 40 -14.50 3.72 -12.34
CA GLY A 40 -15.96 3.59 -12.47
C GLY A 40 -16.51 4.26 -13.73
N PHE A 41 -15.99 5.43 -14.09
CA PHE A 41 -16.36 6.15 -15.31
C PHE A 41 -15.96 5.38 -16.57
N LEU A 42 -14.72 4.86 -16.63
CA LEU A 42 -14.23 4.08 -17.77
C LEU A 42 -15.07 2.81 -17.99
N LEU A 43 -15.38 2.08 -16.92
CA LEU A 43 -16.27 0.90 -16.96
C LEU A 43 -17.72 1.26 -17.27
N GLY A 44 -18.19 2.41 -16.78
CA GLY A 44 -19.52 2.95 -17.06
C GLY A 44 -19.76 3.13 -18.56
N GLN A 45 -18.74 3.58 -19.30
CA GLN A 45 -18.79 3.78 -20.75
C GLN A 45 -18.67 2.51 -21.59
N GLN A 46 -18.27 1.37 -20.99
CA GLN A 46 -18.20 0.12 -21.73
C GLN A 46 -19.60 -0.43 -22.02
N ASP A 47 -19.81 -0.82 -23.28
CA ASP A 47 -20.97 -1.59 -23.70
C ASP A 47 -20.75 -3.06 -23.31
N MET A 48 -21.24 -3.41 -22.13
CA MET A 48 -21.11 -4.75 -21.57
C MET A 48 -22.32 -5.09 -20.68
N PRO A 49 -22.67 -6.38 -20.54
CA PRO A 49 -23.73 -6.82 -19.65
C PRO A 49 -23.51 -6.35 -18.21
N ALA A 50 -24.59 -5.98 -17.53
CA ALA A 50 -24.53 -5.46 -16.16
C ALA A 50 -23.84 -6.45 -15.19
N SER A 51 -24.14 -7.75 -15.31
CA SER A 51 -23.52 -8.79 -14.49
C SER A 51 -22.01 -8.87 -14.67
N GLN A 52 -21.53 -8.78 -15.92
CA GLN A 52 -20.10 -8.80 -16.21
C GLN A 52 -19.41 -7.55 -15.66
N LYS A 53 -20.08 -6.40 -15.71
CA LYS A 53 -19.56 -5.16 -15.13
C LYS A 53 -19.41 -5.27 -13.61
N GLU A 54 -20.41 -5.86 -12.95
CA GLU A 54 -20.39 -6.11 -11.51
C GLU A 54 -19.26 -7.07 -11.11
N ASP A 55 -19.07 -8.17 -11.87
CA ASP A 55 -17.97 -9.10 -11.64
C ASP A 55 -16.60 -8.43 -11.72
N VAL A 56 -16.39 -7.56 -12.73
CA VAL A 56 -15.15 -6.79 -12.89
C VAL A 56 -14.94 -5.83 -11.71
N LEU A 57 -15.98 -5.11 -11.28
CA LEU A 57 -15.89 -4.21 -10.13
C LEU A 57 -15.51 -4.96 -8.84
N ASN A 58 -16.10 -6.14 -8.62
CA ASN A 58 -15.78 -6.99 -7.47
C ASN A 58 -14.32 -7.48 -7.50
N GLN A 59 -13.82 -7.88 -8.67
CA GLN A 59 -12.43 -8.28 -8.85
C GLN A 59 -11.47 -7.11 -8.58
N LEU A 60 -11.78 -5.91 -9.08
CA LEU A 60 -10.99 -4.71 -8.83
C LEU A 60 -11.00 -4.32 -7.36
N ALA A 61 -12.14 -4.42 -6.67
CA ALA A 61 -12.23 -4.17 -5.23
C ALA A 61 -11.36 -5.14 -4.42
N ALA A 62 -11.41 -6.43 -4.75
CA ALA A 62 -10.57 -7.45 -4.12
C ALA A 62 -9.08 -7.20 -4.39
N PHE A 63 -8.72 -6.84 -5.62
CA PHE A 63 -7.35 -6.51 -5.99
C PHE A 63 -6.84 -5.28 -5.24
N MET A 64 -7.62 -4.19 -5.17
CA MET A 64 -7.24 -2.99 -4.41
C MET A 64 -7.00 -3.29 -2.93
N LYS A 65 -7.85 -4.14 -2.33
CA LYS A 65 -7.67 -4.59 -0.95
C LYS A 65 -6.33 -5.31 -0.78
N HIS A 66 -6.03 -6.27 -1.66
CA HIS A 66 -4.78 -7.02 -1.61
C HIS A 66 -3.55 -6.11 -1.74
N VAL A 67 -3.55 -5.14 -2.66
CA VAL A 67 -2.45 -4.19 -2.81
C VAL A 67 -2.26 -3.34 -1.54
N ALA A 68 -3.35 -2.90 -0.91
CA ALA A 68 -3.27 -2.14 0.34
C ALA A 68 -2.66 -2.98 1.47
N ASP A 69 -3.10 -4.23 1.62
CA ASP A 69 -2.59 -5.18 2.62
C ASP A 69 -1.09 -5.49 2.38
N ASP A 70 -0.67 -5.63 1.12
CA ASP A 70 0.73 -5.88 0.74
C ASP A 70 1.64 -4.68 1.06
N VAL A 71 1.17 -3.45 0.80
CA VAL A 71 1.92 -2.23 1.13
C VAL A 71 2.08 -2.07 2.64
N ASP A 72 1.04 -2.42 3.41
CA ASP A 72 1.12 -2.38 4.88
C ASP A 72 2.12 -3.42 5.42
N THR A 73 2.08 -4.63 4.86
CA THR A 73 3.03 -5.70 5.20
C THR A 73 4.47 -5.28 4.92
N GLN A 74 4.76 -4.70 3.74
CA GLN A 74 6.10 -4.20 3.41
C GLN A 74 6.56 -3.07 4.34
N LYS A 75 5.65 -2.20 4.80
CA LYS A 75 5.99 -1.16 5.79
C LYS A 75 6.36 -1.75 7.15
N GLN A 76 5.68 -2.81 7.57
CA GLN A 76 5.96 -3.48 8.84
C GLN A 76 7.30 -4.22 8.80
N GLU A 77 7.63 -4.89 7.69
CA GLU A 77 8.92 -5.58 7.53
C GLU A 77 10.12 -4.64 7.43
N ALA A 78 9.92 -3.41 6.93
CA ALA A 78 10.95 -2.38 6.87
C ALA A 78 11.21 -1.68 8.21
N ALA A 79 10.44 -1.98 9.27
CA ALA A 79 10.67 -1.40 10.59
C ALA A 79 11.96 -1.97 11.22
N PRO A 80 12.85 -1.13 11.79
CA PRO A 80 14.07 -1.62 12.41
C PRO A 80 13.75 -2.57 13.59
N PRO A 81 14.53 -3.64 13.78
CA PRO A 81 14.30 -4.56 14.89
C PRO A 81 14.38 -3.79 16.23
N PRO A 82 13.57 -4.17 17.23
CA PRO A 82 13.61 -3.52 18.55
C PRO A 82 15.04 -3.59 19.11
N PRO A 83 15.50 -2.53 19.81
CA PRO A 83 16.85 -2.50 20.35
C PRO A 83 17.08 -3.72 21.24
N SER A 84 18.18 -4.43 20.99
CA SER A 84 18.57 -5.61 21.77
C SER A 84 18.68 -5.23 23.25
N PRO A 85 18.16 -6.04 24.19
CA PRO A 85 18.34 -5.78 25.61
C PRO A 85 19.84 -5.72 25.92
N PRO A 86 20.30 -4.76 26.76
CA PRO A 86 21.72 -4.60 27.05
C PRO A 86 22.27 -5.90 27.61
N SER A 87 23.32 -6.40 26.96
CA SER A 87 24.07 -7.59 27.38
C SER A 87 24.45 -7.43 28.85
N GLN A 88 23.80 -8.21 29.72
CA GLN A 88 24.25 -8.35 31.10
C GLN A 88 25.64 -9.00 31.04
N GLU A 89 26.67 -8.19 31.27
CA GLU A 89 28.02 -8.66 31.52
C GLU A 89 27.95 -9.76 32.58
N ALA A 90 28.34 -10.97 32.20
CA ALA A 90 28.32 -12.13 33.07
C ALA A 90 29.18 -11.84 34.31
N PHE A 91 28.51 -11.63 35.45
CA PHE A 91 29.13 -11.50 36.76
C PHE A 91 30.00 -12.73 37.04
N GLY A 92 31.32 -12.51 37.12
CA GLY A 92 32.30 -13.22 37.94
C GLY A 92 32.28 -14.75 37.88
N ILE A 93 33.10 -15.32 37.01
CA ILE A 93 33.57 -16.71 37.18
C ILE A 93 34.42 -16.77 38.46
N TRP A 94 33.85 -17.24 39.58
CA TRP A 94 34.62 -17.65 40.75
C TRP A 94 35.29 -19.00 40.45
N LYS A 95 36.63 -19.05 40.46
CA LYS A 95 37.41 -20.29 40.46
C LYS A 95 38.02 -20.48 41.84
N PRO A 96 37.63 -21.48 42.64
CA PRO A 96 38.31 -21.77 43.89
C PRO A 96 39.69 -22.39 43.60
N SER A 97 40.74 -21.82 44.18
CA SER A 97 42.08 -22.42 44.22
C SER A 97 42.12 -23.51 45.29
N LYS A 98 42.85 -24.61 44.98
CA LYS A 98 43.02 -25.79 45.85
C LYS A 98 43.63 -25.46 47.19
#